data_AF-A0A660TCJ5-F1
#
_entry.id   AF-A0A660TCJ5-F1
#
_cell.length_a   1.000
_cell.length_b   1.000
_cell.length_c   1.000
_cell.angle_alpha   90.00
_cell.angle_beta   90.00
_cell.angle_gamma   90.00
#
_symmetry.space_group_name_H-M   'P 1'
#
loop_
_entity.id
_entity.type
_entity.pdbx_description
1 polymer ?
#
loop_
_entity_poly.entity_id
_entity_poly.type
_entity_poly.pdbx_seq_one_letter_code
_entity_poly.pdbx_strand_id
1 'polypeptide(L)'
;MKKYLLVLLFLTAGILSFADTLSTRFNIQAHRDGRDRRPENTPPAFRYAINLGINTLELDTAVTKDRVVVVSHNPRLNYAITRDENGNFIPSTSNIFIKDLTFSELEKYDMGKINPNIR
;
A
#
# COMPACT_ATOMS: atom_id res chain seq x y z
N MET A 1 -27.27 11.89 50.23
CA MET A 1 -26.30 12.67 49.42
C MET A 1 -25.11 11.85 48.92
N LYS A 2 -24.27 11.26 49.79
CA LYS A 2 -23.06 10.49 49.36
C LYS A 2 -23.33 9.33 48.39
N LYS A 3 -24.45 8.60 48.55
CA LYS A 3 -24.83 7.46 47.70
C LYS A 3 -25.16 7.87 46.26
N TYR A 4 -25.86 9.00 46.09
CA TYR A 4 -26.20 9.56 44.77
C TYR A 4 -24.98 10.19 44.08
N LEU A 5 -24.05 10.76 44.86
CA LEU A 5 -22.78 11.28 44.34
C LEU A 5 -21.91 10.15 43.76
N LEU A 6 -21.87 8.99 44.40
CA LEU A 6 -21.14 7.82 43.93
C LEU A 6 -21.74 7.27 42.62
N VAL A 7 -23.08 7.14 42.56
CA VAL A 7 -23.81 6.70 41.35
C VAL A 7 -23.56 7.65 40.19
N LEU A 8 -23.59 8.97 40.43
CA LEU A 8 -23.30 9.96 39.40
C LEU A 8 -21.86 9.84 38.87
N LEU A 9 -20.89 9.60 39.75
CA LEU A 9 -19.47 9.39 39.39
C LEU A 9 -19.27 8.15 38.50
N PHE A 10 -19.97 7.05 38.79
CA PHE A 10 -19.93 5.84 37.97
C PHE A 10 -20.62 6.03 36.62
N LEU A 11 -21.74 6.76 36.58
CA LEU A 11 -22.42 7.12 35.33
C LEU A 11 -21.52 7.99 34.44
N THR A 12 -20.85 9.01 34.99
CA THR A 12 -19.95 9.86 34.22
C THR A 12 -18.71 9.12 33.73
N ALA A 13 -18.13 8.24 34.57
CA ALA A 13 -17.00 7.40 34.16
C ALA A 13 -17.38 6.43 33.03
N GLY A 14 -18.57 5.81 33.12
CA GLY A 14 -19.09 4.93 32.08
C GLY A 14 -19.32 5.65 30.74
N ILE A 15 -19.85 6.88 30.77
CA ILE A 15 -20.06 7.70 29.57
C ILE A 15 -18.73 8.11 28.92
N LEU A 16 -17.72 8.49 29.71
CA LEU A 16 -16.39 8.85 29.20
C LEU A 16 -15.68 7.67 28.52
N SER A 17 -15.73 6.47 29.11
CA SER A 17 -15.13 5.27 28.50
C SER A 17 -15.84 4.84 27.22
N PHE A 18 -17.16 5.04 27.13
CA PHE A 18 -17.91 4.76 25.89
C PHE A 18 -17.57 5.74 24.76
N ALA A 19 -17.32 7.01 25.08
CA ALA A 19 -16.93 8.01 24.10
C ALA A 19 -15.57 7.70 23.44
N ASP A 20 -14.60 7.17 24.20
CA ASP A 20 -13.30 6.72 23.65
C ASP A 20 -13.45 5.57 22.65
N THR A 21 -14.41 4.66 22.87
CA THR A 21 -14.69 3.56 21.93
C THR A 21 -15.42 3.99 20.65
N LEU A 22 -16.13 5.12 20.70
CA LEU A 22 -16.85 5.69 19.54
C LEU A 22 -15.96 6.58 18.67
N SER A 23 -14.75 6.93 19.14
CA SER A 23 -13.77 7.63 18.33
C SER A 23 -13.24 6.67 17.26
N THR A 24 -13.73 6.83 16.01
CA THR A 24 -13.07 6.26 14.84
C THR A 24 -11.63 6.78 14.81
N ARG A 25 -10.68 5.93 15.23
CA ARG A 25 -9.26 6.26 15.17
C ARG A 25 -8.92 6.64 13.72
N PHE A 26 -8.24 7.77 13.55
CA PHE A 26 -7.79 8.22 12.23
C PHE A 26 -6.93 7.12 11.59
N ASN A 27 -7.34 6.63 10.42
CA ASN A 27 -6.63 5.57 9.72
C ASN A 27 -5.65 6.18 8.71
N ILE A 28 -4.37 6.21 9.09
CA ILE A 28 -3.29 6.63 8.20
C ILE A 28 -2.94 5.45 7.30
N GLN A 29 -3.06 5.65 5.99
CA GLN A 29 -2.67 4.66 5.00
C GLN A 29 -1.52 5.21 4.16
N ALA A 30 -0.42 4.47 4.09
CA ALA A 30 0.67 4.81 3.19
C ALA A 30 0.29 4.39 1.77
N HIS A 31 -0.04 5.35 0.90
CA HIS A 31 -0.37 5.06 -0.49
C HIS A 31 0.78 4.33 -1.19
N ARG A 32 0.52 3.08 -1.60
CA ARG A 32 1.49 2.11 -2.12
C ARG A 32 2.75 2.01 -1.26
N ASP A 33 2.52 2.12 0.04
CA ASP A 33 3.47 1.90 1.12
C ASP A 33 4.65 2.86 1.14
N GLY A 34 4.40 4.08 0.67
CA GLY A 34 5.41 5.14 0.64
C GLY A 34 6.10 5.22 -0.71
N ARG A 35 5.32 5.20 -1.80
CA ARG A 35 5.78 5.45 -3.18
C ARG A 35 6.63 6.71 -3.37
N ASP A 36 6.51 7.67 -2.46
CA ASP A 36 7.32 8.90 -2.45
C ASP A 36 8.79 8.65 -2.09
N ARG A 37 9.07 7.54 -1.37
CA ARG A 37 10.40 7.26 -0.79
C ARG A 37 11.02 5.98 -1.32
N ARG A 38 10.20 5.04 -1.82
CA ARG A 38 10.61 3.71 -2.28
C ARG A 38 9.82 3.35 -3.55
N PRO A 39 10.31 2.43 -4.40
CA PRO A 39 9.51 1.89 -5.50
C PRO A 39 8.16 1.39 -4.97
N GLU A 40 7.08 1.91 -5.51
CA GLU A 40 5.72 1.61 -5.06
C GLU A 40 5.42 0.10 -5.05
N ASN A 41 4.54 -0.34 -4.14
CA ASN A 41 4.02 -1.72 -4.17
C ASN A 41 5.12 -2.81 -4.02
N THR A 42 6.23 -2.51 -3.35
CA THR A 42 7.38 -3.42 -3.15
C THR A 42 7.71 -3.68 -1.68
N PRO A 43 8.39 -4.80 -1.32
CA PRO A 43 8.84 -5.08 0.05
C PRO A 43 9.62 -3.93 0.73
N PRO A 44 10.52 -3.20 0.04
CA PRO A 44 11.15 -2.00 0.59
C PRO A 44 10.16 -0.87 0.95
N ALA A 45 9.10 -0.66 0.17
CA ALA A 45 8.04 0.32 0.48
C ALA A 45 7.24 -0.14 1.71
N PHE A 46 6.71 -1.37 1.70
CA PHE A 46 6.02 -1.96 2.85
C PHE A 46 6.83 -1.83 4.15
N ARG A 47 8.13 -2.17 4.10
CA ARG A 47 9.02 -2.03 5.25
C ARG A 47 9.17 -0.58 5.71
N TYR A 48 9.25 0.36 4.77
CA TYR A 48 9.33 1.78 5.09
C TYR A 48 8.08 2.27 5.83
N ALA A 49 6.88 1.98 5.31
CA ALA A 49 5.62 2.33 5.96
C ALA A 49 5.51 1.73 7.38
N ILE A 50 5.85 0.44 7.54
CA ILE A 50 5.87 -0.22 8.85
C ILE A 50 6.83 0.46 9.82
N ASN A 51 8.04 0.82 9.38
CA ASN A 51 9.03 1.49 10.22
C ASN A 51 8.63 2.92 10.62
N LEU A 52 7.72 3.56 9.87
CA LEU A 52 7.11 4.83 10.25
C LEU A 52 5.98 4.69 11.29
N GLY A 53 5.61 3.46 11.66
CA GLY A 53 4.48 3.20 12.58
C GLY A 53 3.11 3.26 11.90
N ILE A 54 3.07 3.21 10.57
CA ILE A 54 1.82 3.16 9.81
C ILE A 54 1.22 1.76 9.96
N ASN A 55 -0.06 1.70 10.32
CA ASN A 55 -0.76 0.45 10.66
C ASN A 55 -1.62 -0.10 9.51
N THR A 56 -1.83 0.69 8.46
CA THR A 56 -2.56 0.26 7.26
C THR A 56 -1.68 0.43 6.04
N LEU A 57 -1.43 -0.70 5.38
CA LEU A 57 -0.74 -0.80 4.10
C LEU A 57 -1.79 -0.72 3.00
N GLU A 58 -1.62 0.21 2.06
CA GLU A 58 -2.50 0.36 0.91
C GLU A 58 -1.74 -0.09 -0.33
N LEU A 59 -2.36 -0.94 -1.14
CA LEU A 59 -1.76 -1.51 -2.33
C LEU A 59 -2.81 -1.73 -3.41
N ASP A 60 -2.34 -1.90 -4.62
CA ASP A 60 -3.15 -2.18 -5.79
C ASP A 60 -2.90 -3.60 -6.31
N THR A 61 -3.90 -4.19 -6.96
CA THR A 61 -3.78 -5.52 -7.55
C THR A 61 -4.12 -5.54 -9.03
N ALA A 62 -3.41 -6.40 -9.76
CA ALA A 62 -3.74 -6.80 -11.13
C ALA A 62 -3.81 -8.33 -11.23
N VAL A 63 -4.26 -8.84 -12.38
CA VAL A 63 -4.40 -10.28 -12.63
C VAL A 63 -3.69 -10.63 -13.94
N THR A 64 -2.84 -11.66 -13.89
CA THR A 64 -2.10 -12.18 -15.04
C THR A 64 -2.99 -13.03 -15.97
N LYS A 65 -2.48 -13.39 -17.15
CA LYS A 65 -3.14 -14.27 -18.13
C LYS A 65 -3.54 -15.63 -17.55
N ASP A 66 -2.68 -16.19 -16.71
CA ASP A 66 -2.85 -17.45 -15.98
C ASP A 66 -3.54 -17.27 -14.61
N ARG A 67 -4.20 -16.13 -14.39
CA ARG A 67 -5.07 -15.81 -13.25
C ARG A 67 -4.38 -15.73 -11.89
N VAL A 68 -3.10 -15.36 -11.87
CA VAL A 68 -2.37 -15.04 -10.64
C VAL A 68 -2.62 -13.58 -10.29
N VAL A 69 -3.00 -13.33 -9.03
CA VAL A 69 -3.13 -11.97 -8.49
C VAL A 69 -1.74 -11.45 -8.17
N VAL A 70 -1.40 -10.27 -8.66
CA VAL A 70 -0.11 -9.61 -8.46
C VAL A 70 -0.32 -8.20 -7.93
N VAL A 71 0.67 -7.67 -7.21
CA VAL A 71 0.63 -6.32 -6.63
C VAL A 71 1.20 -5.33 -7.64
N SER A 72 0.34 -4.47 -8.21
CA SER A 72 0.69 -3.47 -9.21
C SER A 72 -0.46 -2.49 -9.41
N HIS A 73 -0.16 -1.20 -9.56
CA HIS A 73 -1.19 -0.17 -9.74
C HIS A 73 -1.78 -0.12 -11.14
N ASN A 74 -0.92 -0.27 -12.16
CA ASN A 74 -1.36 -0.10 -13.54
C ASN A 74 -1.65 -1.47 -14.18
N PRO A 75 -2.66 -1.56 -15.06
CA PRO A 75 -2.88 -2.77 -15.86
C PRO A 75 -1.76 -3.01 -16.89
N ARG A 76 -0.95 -1.97 -17.18
CA ARG A 76 0.25 -2.03 -18.02
C ARG A 76 1.51 -1.87 -17.20
N LEU A 77 2.62 -2.45 -17.66
CA LEU A 77 3.92 -2.21 -17.06
C LEU A 77 4.31 -0.74 -17.17
N ASN A 78 4.62 -0.12 -16.03
CA ASN A 78 4.97 1.30 -15.97
C ASN A 78 6.45 1.48 -16.34
N TYR A 79 6.71 2.13 -17.47
CA TYR A 79 8.08 2.41 -17.95
C TYR A 79 8.93 3.19 -16.94
N ALA A 80 8.29 3.89 -16.00
CA ALA A 80 8.97 4.66 -14.99
C ALA A 80 9.67 3.84 -13.91
N ILE A 81 9.25 2.60 -13.73
CA ILE A 81 9.73 1.73 -12.66
C ILE A 81 10.08 0.33 -13.15
N THR A 82 9.80 -0.01 -14.41
CA THR A 82 9.97 -1.37 -14.93
C THR A 82 11.22 -1.49 -15.79
N ARG A 83 12.03 -2.51 -15.48
CA ARG A 83 13.19 -2.92 -16.27
C ARG A 83 12.97 -4.30 -16.87
N ASP A 84 13.53 -4.53 -18.05
CA ASP A 84 13.55 -5.84 -18.71
C ASP A 84 14.57 -6.80 -18.07
N GLU A 85 14.64 -8.03 -18.59
CA GLU A 85 15.57 -9.08 -18.13
C GLU A 85 17.06 -8.70 -18.27
N ASN A 86 17.37 -7.72 -19.13
CA ASN A 86 18.72 -7.20 -19.32
C ASN A 86 19.01 -6.02 -18.37
N GLY A 87 18.05 -5.63 -17.53
CA GLY A 87 18.16 -4.53 -16.58
C GLY A 87 17.96 -3.14 -17.19
N ASN A 88 17.51 -3.04 -18.45
CA ASN A 88 17.22 -1.75 -19.10
C ASN A 88 15.78 -1.32 -18.79
N PHE A 89 15.56 -0.03 -18.54
CA PHE A 89 14.19 0.49 -18.41
C PHE A 89 13.44 0.31 -19.73
N ILE A 90 12.21 -0.20 -19.66
CA ILE A 90 11.39 -0.37 -20.86
C ILE A 90 11.07 1.00 -21.47
N PRO A 91 10.96 1.12 -22.82
CA PRO A 91 10.62 2.38 -23.47
C PRO A 91 9.27 2.95 -23.00
N SER A 92 9.11 4.28 -23.01
CA SER A 92 7.84 4.94 -22.71
C SER A 92 6.70 4.61 -23.68
N THR A 93 7.06 4.14 -24.88
CA THR A 93 6.14 3.63 -25.91
C THR A 93 5.70 2.19 -25.68
N SER A 94 6.23 1.51 -24.65
CA SER A 94 5.89 0.11 -24.36
C SER A 94 4.42 -0.02 -23.97
N ASN A 95 3.74 -0.98 -24.58
CA ASN A 95 2.32 -1.25 -24.35
C ASN A 95 2.11 -2.70 -23.88
N ILE A 96 2.83 -3.09 -22.84
CA ILE A 96 2.82 -4.44 -22.28
C ILE A 96 1.80 -4.49 -21.14
N PHE A 97 0.73 -5.28 -21.29
CA PHE A 97 -0.30 -5.44 -20.27
C PHE A 97 -0.06 -6.67 -19.40
N ILE A 98 -0.30 -6.54 -18.09
CA ILE A 98 -0.17 -7.64 -17.13
C ILE A 98 -1.11 -8.80 -17.48
N LYS A 99 -2.35 -8.51 -17.91
CA LYS A 99 -3.34 -9.52 -18.31
C LYS A 99 -2.92 -10.37 -19.52
N ASP A 100 -1.92 -9.92 -20.29
CA ASP A 100 -1.44 -10.62 -21.48
C ASP A 100 -0.21 -11.49 -21.19
N LEU A 101 0.38 -11.38 -19.99
CA LEU A 101 1.53 -12.16 -19.51
C LEU A 101 1.09 -13.24 -18.52
N THR A 102 1.70 -14.42 -18.58
CA THR A 102 1.69 -15.39 -17.46
C THR A 102 2.53 -14.86 -16.30
N PHE A 103 2.35 -15.40 -15.09
CA PHE A 103 3.16 -14.98 -13.94
C PHE A 103 4.66 -15.18 -14.18
N SER A 104 5.05 -16.32 -14.77
CA SER A 104 6.47 -16.59 -15.09
C SER A 104 7.05 -15.66 -16.15
N GLU A 105 6.25 -15.18 -17.11
CA GLU A 105 6.69 -14.15 -18.06
C GLU A 105 6.82 -12.78 -17.38
N LEU A 106 5.90 -12.45 -16.46
CA LEU A 106 5.93 -11.21 -15.70
C LEU A 106 7.14 -11.13 -14.75
N GLU A 107 7.53 -12.25 -14.12
CA GLU A 107 8.69 -12.31 -13.21
C GLU A 107 10.03 -11.94 -13.86
N LYS A 108 10.10 -11.94 -15.20
CA LYS A 108 11.30 -11.49 -15.94
C LYS A 108 11.52 -9.98 -15.87
N TYR A 109 10.53 -9.22 -15.43
CA TYR A 109 10.62 -7.77 -15.29
C TYR A 109 10.95 -7.37 -13.85
N ASP A 110 11.83 -6.37 -13.70
CA ASP A 110 12.26 -5.85 -12.40
C ASP A 110 11.64 -4.47 -12.15
N MET A 111 10.76 -4.40 -11.13
CA MET A 111 10.08 -3.16 -10.71
C MET A 111 10.68 -2.51 -9.45
N GLY A 112 11.88 -2.94 -9.04
CA GLY A 112 12.52 -2.55 -7.78
C GLY A 112 13.33 -1.26 -7.84
N LYS A 113 13.32 -0.51 -8.96
CA LYS A 113 14.04 0.76 -9.10
C LYS A 113 13.23 1.78 -9.88
N ILE A 114 13.28 3.03 -9.43
CA ILE A 114 12.72 4.16 -10.16
C ILE A 114 13.74 4.60 -11.22
N ASN A 115 13.26 4.87 -12.44
CA ASN A 115 14.07 5.39 -13.51
C ASN A 115 14.54 6.82 -13.16
N PRO A 116 15.85 7.06 -12.98
CA PRO A 116 16.35 8.38 -12.57
C PRO A 116 16.30 9.43 -13.69
N ASN A 117 16.07 9.00 -14.93
CA ASN A 117 16.14 9.87 -16.11
C ASN A 117 14.79 10.46 -16.51
N ILE A 118 13.74 10.18 -15.74
CA ILE A 118 12.40 10.70 -15.97
C ILE A 118 11.96 11.45 -14.70
N ARG A 119 11.22 12.53 -14.90
CA ARG A 119 10.63 13.32 -13.82
C ARG A 119 9.20 12.89 -13.54
#